data_AF-B1FYJ1-F1
#
_entry.id   AF-B1FYJ1-F1
#
_cell.length_a   1.000
_cell.length_b   1.000
_cell.length_c   1.000
_cell.angle_alpha   90.00
_cell.angle_beta   90.00
_cell.angle_gamma   90.00
#
_symmetry.space_group_name_H-M   'P 1'
#
loop_
_entity.id
_entity.type
_entity.pdbx_description
1 polymer ?
#
loop_
_entity_poly.entity_id
_entity_poly.type
_entity_poly.pdbx_seq_one_letter_code
_entity_poly.pdbx_strand_id
1 'polypeptide(L)'
;MLARASFGAQGANLAAPVRPVVACFWYGAQTAASSGAMVALLIRSDSLMAFHKGAHYLDHSRLEVSSYVIMWALQLLLIQKGMETVRKFQDWAGPAVWVAMLILAIGLCVKAGGFSFDHGMPMNVLLEKTRDASVSGEPGSFWALMAVRATWITYFAELYLNFCDFSRYAKSRNAVKKGNLWGLPVNLIAFSLVAGVTTIAAFKVYGEVLLHPEQISASFDSWMVVLIAAPTFAVATLGINLVANFVSAAFDISNVFPRHISFGKGGYIAAIIALMLYPFAPSSASIEPVSML
;
A
#
# COMPACT_ATOMS: atom_id res chain seq x y z
N MET A 1 14.14 -14.02 -18.74
CA MET A 1 14.03 -15.18 -19.67
C MET A 1 12.68 -15.22 -20.37
N LEU A 2 11.55 -15.15 -19.65
CA LEU A 2 10.20 -15.19 -20.27
C LEU A 2 9.94 -14.03 -21.25
N ALA A 3 10.36 -12.80 -20.92
CA ALA A 3 10.25 -11.67 -21.85
C ALA A 3 11.01 -11.89 -23.18
N ARG A 4 12.13 -12.64 -23.16
CA ARG A 4 12.87 -13.00 -24.39
C ARG A 4 12.17 -14.08 -25.20
N ALA A 5 11.42 -14.97 -24.53
CA ALA A 5 10.61 -15.99 -25.19
C ALA A 5 9.38 -15.39 -25.88
N SER A 6 8.80 -14.32 -25.32
CA SER A 6 7.62 -13.65 -25.89
C SER A 6 7.95 -12.53 -26.88
N PHE A 7 8.95 -11.68 -26.60
CA PHE A 7 9.24 -10.46 -27.38
C PHE A 7 10.54 -10.54 -28.20
N GLY A 8 11.20 -11.70 -28.22
CA GLY A 8 12.53 -11.85 -28.81
C GLY A 8 13.61 -11.07 -28.05
N ALA A 9 14.84 -11.07 -28.60
CA ALA A 9 15.98 -10.41 -27.96
C ALA A 9 15.84 -8.88 -27.91
N GLN A 10 15.27 -8.27 -28.96
CA GLN A 10 15.14 -6.82 -29.09
C GLN A 10 14.01 -6.24 -28.22
N GLY A 11 12.81 -6.85 -28.22
CA GLY A 11 11.71 -6.37 -27.38
C GLY A 11 11.95 -6.60 -25.89
N ALA A 12 12.69 -7.65 -25.53
CA ALA A 12 13.15 -7.85 -24.17
C ALA A 12 14.13 -6.75 -23.69
N ASN A 13 14.91 -6.14 -24.59
CA ASN A 13 15.82 -5.06 -24.23
C ASN A 13 15.10 -3.73 -23.93
N LEU A 14 13.89 -3.53 -24.46
CA LEU A 14 13.05 -2.37 -24.12
C LEU A 14 12.23 -2.61 -22.84
N ALA A 15 11.64 -3.80 -22.69
CA ALA A 15 10.83 -4.14 -21.51
C ALA A 15 11.67 -4.31 -20.23
N ALA A 16 12.91 -4.80 -20.35
CA ALA A 16 13.78 -5.07 -19.21
C ALA A 16 14.16 -3.84 -18.36
N PRO A 17 14.48 -2.66 -18.92
CA PRO A 17 14.79 -1.47 -18.11
C PRO A 17 13.55 -0.70 -17.64
N VAL A 18 12.44 -0.72 -18.37
CA VAL A 18 11.23 0.07 -18.01
C VAL A 18 10.56 -0.50 -16.76
N ARG A 19 10.43 -1.82 -16.69
CA ARG A 19 9.76 -2.51 -15.58
C ARG A 19 10.36 -2.23 -14.19
N PRO A 20 11.68 -2.33 -13.97
CA PRO A 20 12.26 -2.01 -12.67
C PRO A 20 12.08 -0.52 -12.30
N VAL A 21 12.05 0.40 -13.27
CA VAL A 21 11.77 1.82 -12.99
C VAL A 21 10.34 2.01 -12.46
N VAL A 22 9.34 1.38 -13.09
CA VAL A 22 7.95 1.43 -12.63
C VAL A 22 7.79 0.80 -11.24
N ALA A 23 8.44 -0.34 -10.99
CA ALA A 23 8.41 -0.97 -9.67
C ALA A 23 9.09 -0.10 -8.59
N CYS A 24 10.20 0.59 -8.91
CA CYS A 24 10.84 1.54 -8.01
C CYS A 24 9.96 2.77 -7.73
N PHE A 25 9.25 3.26 -8.75
CA PHE A 25 8.29 4.34 -8.60
C PHE A 25 7.18 3.96 -7.61
N TRP A 26 6.55 2.78 -7.78
CA TRP A 26 5.52 2.32 -6.87
C TRP A 26 6.03 2.05 -5.45
N TYR A 27 7.23 1.49 -5.33
CA TYR A 27 7.89 1.33 -4.04
C TYR A 27 8.06 2.67 -3.31
N GLY A 28 8.54 3.71 -4.00
CA GLY A 28 8.68 5.05 -3.45
C GLY A 28 7.33 5.69 -3.09
N ALA A 29 6.37 5.64 -4.02
CA ALA A 29 5.03 6.21 -3.83
C ALA A 29 4.30 5.63 -2.61
N GLN A 30 4.28 4.30 -2.46
CA GLN A 30 3.63 3.66 -1.32
C GLN A 30 4.39 3.87 -0.01
N THR A 31 5.72 3.98 -0.06
CA THR A 31 6.51 4.34 1.13
C THR A 31 6.20 5.78 1.56
N ALA A 32 6.05 6.71 0.62
CA ALA A 32 5.63 8.09 0.88
C ALA A 32 4.25 8.15 1.52
N ALA A 33 3.25 7.48 0.93
CA ALA A 33 1.89 7.42 1.47
C ALA A 33 1.85 6.84 2.90
N SER A 34 2.55 5.71 3.13
CA SER A 34 2.64 5.09 4.46
C SER A 34 3.32 5.99 5.48
N SER A 35 4.36 6.72 5.06
CA SER A 35 5.06 7.68 5.94
C SER A 35 4.21 8.89 6.27
N GLY A 36 3.41 9.41 5.33
CA GLY A 36 2.48 10.51 5.56
C GLY A 36 1.40 10.13 6.58
N ALA A 37 0.85 8.92 6.49
CA ALA A 37 -0.08 8.40 7.49
C ALA A 37 0.56 8.29 8.89
N MET A 38 1.84 7.88 8.96
CA MET A 38 2.59 7.86 10.22
C MET A 38 2.81 9.27 10.77
N VAL A 39 3.13 10.25 9.92
CA VAL A 39 3.26 11.66 10.35
C VAL A 39 1.93 12.16 10.90
N ALA A 40 0.82 11.95 10.18
CA ALA A 40 -0.53 12.35 10.60
C ALA A 40 -0.92 11.78 11.98
N LEU A 41 -0.48 10.55 12.26
CA LEU A 41 -0.60 9.96 13.58
C LEU A 41 0.27 10.65 14.63
N LEU A 42 1.57 10.78 14.33
CA LEU A 42 2.57 11.24 15.29
C LEU A 42 2.32 12.68 15.72
N ILE A 43 1.84 13.55 14.84
CA ILE A 43 1.52 14.95 15.16
C ILE A 43 0.35 15.09 16.16
N ARG A 44 -0.42 14.04 16.46
CA ARG A 44 -1.44 14.09 17.52
C ARG A 44 -0.84 14.22 18.93
N SER A 45 0.46 13.95 19.11
CA SER A 45 1.18 14.26 20.34
C SER A 45 1.76 15.66 20.28
N ASP A 46 1.53 16.49 21.31
CA ASP A 46 2.06 17.86 21.38
C ASP A 46 3.59 17.92 21.22
N SER A 47 4.30 16.93 21.76
CA SER A 47 5.76 16.83 21.65
C SER A 47 6.24 16.63 20.20
N LEU A 48 5.55 15.76 19.46
CA LEU A 48 5.86 15.43 18.07
C LEU A 48 5.33 16.50 17.11
N MET A 49 4.23 17.16 17.46
CA MET A 49 3.77 18.37 16.77
C MET A 49 4.80 19.50 16.88
N ALA A 50 5.37 19.74 18.06
CA ALA A 50 6.45 20.71 18.22
C ALA A 50 7.71 20.31 17.43
N PHE A 51 8.02 19.01 17.37
CA PHE A 51 9.12 18.50 16.54
C PHE A 51 8.85 18.70 15.03
N HIS A 52 7.61 18.49 14.59
CA HIS A 52 7.14 18.68 13.22
C HIS A 52 7.18 20.15 12.80
N LYS A 53 6.75 21.08 13.66
CA LYS A 53 6.84 22.54 13.45
C LYS A 53 8.25 23.12 13.61
N GLY A 54 9.22 22.30 13.98
CA GLY A 54 10.59 22.72 14.26
C GLY A 54 11.39 22.97 12.98
N ALA A 55 12.64 22.53 12.95
CA ALA A 55 13.47 22.73 11.76
C ALA A 55 12.90 21.98 10.55
N HIS A 56 12.92 22.66 9.40
CA HIS A 56 12.61 22.11 8.09
C HIS A 56 13.92 21.83 7.34
N TYR A 57 13.93 20.77 6.54
CA TYR A 57 15.02 20.38 5.67
C TYR A 57 14.45 20.16 4.26
N LEU A 58 14.93 20.93 3.27
CA LEU A 58 14.45 20.87 1.89
C LEU A 58 12.91 20.97 1.78
N ASP A 59 12.29 21.93 2.47
CA ASP A 59 10.82 22.12 2.56
C ASP A 59 10.01 20.96 3.19
N HIS A 60 10.70 20.01 3.82
CA HIS A 60 10.10 18.93 4.61
C HIS A 60 10.39 19.10 6.10
N SER A 61 9.41 18.79 6.94
CA SER A 61 9.58 18.73 8.39
C SER A 61 10.54 17.61 8.78
N ARG A 62 11.32 17.77 9.87
CA ARG A 62 12.18 16.66 10.37
C ARG A 62 11.38 15.39 10.69
N LEU A 63 10.14 15.54 11.15
CA LEU A 63 9.27 14.40 11.44
C LEU A 63 8.94 13.64 10.16
N GLU A 64 8.65 14.38 9.11
CA GLU A 64 8.35 13.86 7.78
C GLU A 64 9.52 13.10 7.18
N VAL A 65 10.71 13.72 7.14
CA VAL A 65 11.94 13.09 6.65
C VAL A 65 12.25 11.83 7.47
N SER A 66 12.18 11.91 8.80
CA SER A 66 12.49 10.77 9.67
C SER A 66 11.52 9.62 9.48
N SER A 67 10.22 9.90 9.35
CA SER A 67 9.18 8.89 9.13
C SER A 67 9.40 8.21 7.78
N TYR A 68 9.65 8.97 6.72
CA TYR A 68 9.96 8.41 5.40
C TYR A 68 11.20 7.52 5.44
N VAL A 69 12.31 8.01 6.00
CA VAL A 69 13.58 7.26 6.06
C VAL A 69 13.44 6.00 6.90
N ILE A 70 12.71 6.03 8.02
CA ILE A 70 12.45 4.83 8.83
C ILE A 70 11.65 3.80 8.03
N MET A 71 10.56 4.20 7.39
CA MET A 71 9.72 3.29 6.61
C MET A 71 10.46 2.71 5.39
N TRP A 72 11.27 3.54 4.73
CA TRP A 72 12.15 3.14 3.63
C TRP A 72 13.20 2.13 4.11
N ALA A 73 13.90 2.45 5.21
CA ALA A 73 14.97 1.64 5.76
C ALA A 73 14.47 0.29 6.29
N LEU A 74 13.31 0.24 6.96
CA LEU A 74 12.73 -1.00 7.47
C LEU A 74 12.51 -2.03 6.37
N GLN A 75 11.92 -1.61 5.24
CA GLN A 75 11.71 -2.49 4.09
C GLN A 75 13.05 -2.92 3.48
N LEU A 76 14.02 -2.01 3.38
CA LEU A 76 15.37 -2.33 2.88
C LEU A 76 16.06 -3.37 3.74
N LEU A 77 16.01 -3.23 5.07
CA LEU A 77 16.57 -4.19 6.02
C LEU A 77 15.93 -5.58 5.88
N LEU A 78 14.63 -5.67 5.61
CA LEU A 78 13.95 -6.94 5.37
C LEU A 78 14.43 -7.60 4.07
N ILE A 79 14.58 -6.84 2.98
CA ILE A 79 15.11 -7.37 1.70
C ILE A 79 16.55 -7.84 1.84
N GLN A 80 17.41 -7.11 2.57
CA GLN A 80 18.82 -7.49 2.72
C GLN A 80 19.00 -8.84 3.41
N LYS A 81 18.03 -9.27 4.23
CA LYS A 81 18.02 -10.60 4.87
C LYS A 81 17.52 -11.72 3.94
N GLY A 82 17.08 -11.38 2.73
CA GLY A 82 16.69 -12.32 1.67
C GLY A 82 15.21 -12.72 1.69
N MET A 83 14.81 -13.44 0.64
CA MET A 83 13.41 -13.80 0.38
C MET A 83 12.74 -14.62 1.48
N GLU A 84 13.49 -15.46 2.20
CA GLU A 84 12.92 -16.27 3.27
C GLU A 84 12.47 -15.40 4.46
N THR A 85 13.20 -14.31 4.75
CA THR A 85 12.78 -13.33 5.77
C THR A 85 11.54 -12.59 5.32
N VAL A 86 11.48 -12.17 4.05
CA VAL A 86 10.29 -11.51 3.49
C VAL A 86 9.08 -12.45 3.57
N ARG A 87 9.24 -13.73 3.23
CA ARG A 87 8.19 -14.75 3.33
C ARG A 87 7.67 -14.91 4.76
N LYS A 88 8.57 -15.09 5.73
CA LYS A 88 8.19 -15.23 7.15
C LYS A 88 7.50 -13.98 7.69
N PHE A 89 7.96 -12.80 7.29
CA PHE A 89 7.32 -11.54 7.65
C PHE A 89 5.88 -11.51 7.11
N GLN A 90 5.68 -11.86 5.83
CA GLN A 90 4.35 -11.89 5.22
C GLN A 90 3.42 -12.95 5.83
N ASP A 91 3.95 -14.13 6.15
CA ASP A 91 3.21 -15.22 6.79
C ASP A 91 2.62 -14.80 8.14
N TRP A 92 3.28 -13.90 8.86
CA TRP A 92 2.78 -13.33 10.12
C TRP A 92 1.93 -12.08 9.92
N ALA A 93 2.35 -11.18 9.02
CA ALA A 93 1.66 -9.94 8.75
C ALA A 93 0.24 -10.17 8.20
N GLY A 94 0.06 -11.12 7.27
CA GLY A 94 -1.24 -11.40 6.65
C GLY A 94 -2.36 -11.69 7.66
N PRO A 95 -2.20 -12.68 8.56
CA PRO A 95 -3.15 -12.94 9.64
C PRO A 95 -3.33 -11.76 10.61
N ALA A 96 -2.25 -11.06 10.96
CA ALA A 96 -2.30 -9.91 11.86
C ALA A 96 -3.17 -8.77 11.29
N VAL A 97 -3.05 -8.51 9.99
CA VAL A 97 -3.88 -7.52 9.27
C VAL A 97 -5.35 -7.91 9.30
N TRP A 98 -5.66 -9.19 9.07
CA TRP A 98 -7.04 -9.67 9.15
C TRP A 98 -7.64 -9.48 10.54
N VAL A 99 -6.89 -9.84 11.59
CA VAL A 99 -7.33 -9.65 12.97
C VAL A 99 -7.57 -8.16 13.27
N ALA A 100 -6.62 -7.29 12.91
CA ALA A 100 -6.76 -5.85 13.12
C ALA A 100 -7.95 -5.27 12.35
N MET A 101 -8.14 -5.68 11.10
CA MET A 101 -9.24 -5.21 10.25
C MET A 101 -10.60 -5.68 10.77
N LEU A 102 -10.71 -6.92 11.25
CA LEU A 102 -11.96 -7.43 11.85
C LEU A 102 -12.27 -6.73 13.17
N ILE A 103 -11.28 -6.49 14.02
CA ILE A 103 -11.46 -5.72 15.27
C ILE A 103 -11.95 -4.31 14.94
N LEU A 104 -11.34 -3.65 13.96
CA LEU A 104 -11.74 -2.33 13.48
C LEU A 104 -13.19 -2.35 12.96
N ALA A 105 -13.51 -3.29 12.06
CA ALA A 105 -14.84 -3.41 11.46
C ALA A 105 -15.93 -3.66 12.50
N ILE A 106 -15.70 -4.61 13.42
CA ILE A 106 -16.66 -4.96 14.48
C ILE A 106 -16.84 -3.77 15.43
N GLY A 107 -15.74 -3.15 15.87
CA GLY A 107 -15.79 -1.99 16.78
C GLY A 107 -16.60 -0.83 16.19
N LEU A 108 -16.41 -0.55 14.90
CA LEU A 108 -17.18 0.49 14.21
C LEU A 108 -18.63 0.10 13.97
N CYS A 109 -18.91 -1.15 13.62
CA CYS A 109 -20.29 -1.61 13.49
C CYS A 109 -21.06 -1.47 14.81
N VAL A 110 -20.43 -1.81 15.95
CA VAL A 110 -21.03 -1.63 17.28
C VAL A 110 -21.27 -0.14 17.56
N LYS A 111 -20.29 0.72 17.29
CA LYS A 111 -20.42 2.18 17.50
C LYS A 111 -21.46 2.83 16.55
N ALA A 112 -21.62 2.29 15.35
CA ALA A 112 -22.60 2.75 14.34
C ALA A 112 -24.04 2.25 14.60
N GLY A 113 -24.27 1.48 15.68
CA GLY A 113 -25.61 0.95 16.00
C GLY A 113 -25.96 -0.37 15.31
N GLY A 114 -24.99 -1.06 14.72
CA GLY A 114 -25.14 -2.39 14.14
C GLY A 114 -24.54 -2.54 12.75
N PHE A 115 -24.60 -3.76 12.24
CA PHE A 115 -24.19 -4.07 10.88
C PHE A 115 -25.23 -3.55 9.87
N SER A 116 -24.78 -2.86 8.83
CA SER A 116 -25.66 -2.29 7.80
C SER A 116 -24.96 -2.21 6.45
N PHE A 117 -25.71 -2.49 5.39
CA PHE A 117 -25.29 -2.24 4.01
C PHE A 117 -25.78 -0.88 3.48
N ASP A 118 -26.67 -0.21 4.21
CA ASP A 118 -27.09 1.13 3.86
C ASP A 118 -26.00 2.11 4.22
N HIS A 119 -25.41 2.74 3.19
CA HIS A 119 -24.28 3.62 3.35
C HIS A 119 -24.68 5.04 3.76
N GLY A 120 -25.84 5.55 3.35
CA GLY A 120 -26.25 6.95 3.59
C GLY A 120 -25.30 8.03 3.03
N MET A 121 -24.17 7.64 2.44
CA MET A 121 -23.18 8.57 1.88
C MET A 121 -23.76 9.34 0.69
N PRO A 122 -23.67 10.68 0.68
CA PRO A 122 -24.22 11.49 -0.39
C PRO A 122 -23.39 11.34 -1.67
N MET A 123 -24.06 11.35 -2.82
CA MET A 123 -23.47 11.01 -4.11
C MET A 123 -22.34 11.97 -4.52
N ASN A 124 -22.44 13.25 -4.16
CA ASN A 124 -21.42 14.25 -4.43
C ASN A 124 -20.07 13.91 -3.76
N VAL A 125 -20.10 13.44 -2.51
CA VAL A 125 -18.89 13.06 -1.76
C VAL A 125 -18.28 11.79 -2.36
N LEU A 126 -19.11 10.84 -2.79
CA LEU A 126 -18.63 9.63 -3.47
C LEU A 126 -17.96 9.96 -4.82
N LEU A 127 -18.56 10.88 -5.60
CA LEU A 127 -17.97 11.36 -6.85
C LEU A 127 -16.65 12.10 -6.63
N GLU A 128 -16.56 12.91 -5.59
CA GLU A 128 -15.32 13.60 -5.22
C GLU A 128 -14.21 12.61 -4.87
N LYS A 129 -14.49 11.65 -3.98
CA LYS A 129 -13.52 10.62 -3.57
C LYS A 129 -13.15 9.65 -4.70
N THR A 130 -13.92 9.58 -5.79
CA THR A 130 -13.65 8.72 -6.96
C THR A 130 -13.13 9.48 -8.18
N ARG A 131 -13.04 10.81 -8.11
CA ARG A 131 -12.61 11.68 -9.24
C ARG A 131 -11.24 11.27 -9.77
N ASP A 132 -10.30 10.99 -8.87
CA ASP A 132 -8.92 10.68 -9.24
C ASP A 132 -8.78 9.27 -9.84
N ALA A 133 -9.79 8.40 -9.66
CA ALA A 133 -9.83 7.08 -10.27
C ALA A 133 -10.18 7.11 -11.78
N SER A 134 -10.33 8.30 -12.38
CA SER A 134 -10.65 8.50 -13.80
C SER A 134 -11.95 7.80 -14.25
N VAL A 135 -12.89 7.61 -13.31
CA VAL A 135 -14.19 6.99 -13.57
C VAL A 135 -15.18 8.09 -13.97
N SER A 136 -15.38 8.28 -15.27
CA SER A 136 -16.20 9.38 -15.82
C SER A 136 -17.72 9.13 -15.82
N GLY A 137 -18.24 8.35 -14.87
CA GLY A 137 -19.66 7.97 -14.85
C GLY A 137 -20.24 7.90 -13.43
N GLU A 138 -21.56 7.98 -13.33
CA GLU A 138 -22.26 7.85 -12.04
C GLU A 138 -21.89 6.52 -11.35
N PRO A 139 -21.57 6.52 -10.04
CA PRO A 139 -21.29 5.31 -9.29
C PRO A 139 -22.39 4.26 -9.48
N GLY A 140 -22.00 3.04 -9.84
CA GLY A 140 -22.93 1.93 -10.12
C GLY A 140 -23.45 1.86 -11.56
N SER A 141 -23.20 2.87 -12.40
CA SER A 141 -23.48 2.80 -13.84
C SER A 141 -22.63 1.73 -14.53
N PHE A 142 -23.11 1.20 -15.67
CA PHE A 142 -22.37 0.21 -16.46
C PHE A 142 -20.95 0.70 -16.81
N TRP A 143 -20.82 1.94 -17.25
CA TRP A 143 -19.52 2.52 -17.62
C TRP A 143 -18.60 2.72 -16.42
N ALA A 144 -19.14 3.10 -15.26
CA ALA A 144 -18.35 3.18 -14.03
C ALA A 144 -17.85 1.79 -13.60
N LEU A 145 -18.70 0.76 -13.67
CA LEU A 145 -18.31 -0.63 -13.37
C LEU A 145 -17.26 -1.16 -14.35
N MET A 146 -17.34 -0.78 -15.63
CA MET A 146 -16.33 -1.13 -16.64
C MET A 146 -15.00 -0.41 -16.41
N ALA A 147 -15.02 0.87 -16.00
CA ALA A 147 -13.82 1.60 -15.63
C ALA A 147 -13.15 0.98 -14.40
N VAL A 148 -13.92 0.68 -13.34
CA VAL A 148 -13.42 -0.04 -12.15
C VAL A 148 -12.79 -1.37 -12.55
N ARG A 149 -13.43 -2.14 -13.44
CA ARG A 149 -12.87 -3.40 -13.95
C ARG A 149 -11.52 -3.18 -14.66
N ALA A 150 -11.42 -2.15 -15.51
CA ALA A 150 -10.18 -1.83 -16.20
C ALA A 150 -9.06 -1.43 -15.22
N THR A 151 -9.39 -0.66 -14.17
CA THR A 151 -8.46 -0.31 -13.10
C THR A 151 -7.95 -1.55 -12.37
N TRP A 152 -8.83 -2.49 -12.01
CA TRP A 152 -8.44 -3.74 -11.37
C TRP A 152 -7.54 -4.62 -12.25
N ILE A 153 -7.84 -4.72 -13.55
CA ILE A 153 -6.98 -5.44 -14.51
C ILE A 153 -5.60 -4.79 -14.57
N THR A 154 -5.55 -3.46 -14.65
CA THR A 154 -4.29 -2.69 -14.71
C THR A 154 -3.48 -2.85 -13.42
N TYR A 155 -4.14 -2.79 -12.26
CA TYR A 155 -3.52 -2.95 -10.95
C TYR A 155 -2.87 -4.34 -10.79
N PHE A 156 -3.55 -5.41 -11.21
CA PHE A 156 -3.01 -6.76 -11.12
C PHE A 156 -2.07 -7.15 -12.27
N ALA A 157 -2.00 -6.35 -13.35
CA ALA A 157 -1.14 -6.65 -14.49
C ALA A 157 0.33 -6.73 -14.07
N GLU A 158 0.79 -5.82 -13.20
CA GLU A 158 2.16 -5.84 -12.68
C GLU A 158 2.44 -7.15 -11.94
N LEU A 159 1.64 -7.47 -10.91
CA LEU A 159 1.75 -8.71 -10.13
C LEU A 159 1.74 -9.98 -11.01
N TYR A 160 0.98 -9.97 -12.11
CA TYR A 160 0.97 -11.09 -13.06
C TYR A 160 2.31 -11.25 -13.79
N LEU A 161 2.97 -10.15 -14.16
CA LEU A 161 4.28 -10.16 -14.84
C LEU A 161 5.40 -10.68 -13.93
N ASN A 162 5.38 -10.37 -12.63
CA ASN A 162 6.38 -10.87 -11.66
C ASN A 162 5.93 -12.14 -10.92
N PHE A 163 4.78 -12.72 -11.30
CA PHE A 163 4.30 -13.96 -10.69
C PHE A 163 5.35 -15.09 -10.76
N CYS A 164 6.12 -15.14 -11.85
CA CYS A 164 7.18 -16.12 -12.04
C CYS A 164 8.32 -16.01 -11.02
N ASP A 165 8.57 -14.80 -10.49
CA ASP A 165 9.59 -14.55 -9.47
C ASP A 165 9.22 -15.19 -8.13
N PHE A 166 7.92 -15.34 -7.85
CA PHE A 166 7.38 -16.04 -6.69
C PHE A 166 7.19 -17.53 -6.94
N SER A 167 6.65 -17.91 -8.11
CA SER A 167 6.30 -19.30 -8.39
C SER A 167 7.50 -20.25 -8.43
N ARG A 168 8.72 -19.75 -8.71
CA ARG A 168 9.96 -20.55 -8.63
C ARG A 168 10.27 -21.07 -7.22
N TYR A 169 9.72 -20.43 -6.17
CA TYR A 169 9.86 -20.84 -4.78
C TYR A 169 8.73 -21.78 -4.34
N ALA A 170 7.77 -22.07 -5.21
CA ALA A 170 6.64 -22.93 -4.88
C ALA A 170 7.04 -24.42 -4.82
N LYS A 171 6.55 -25.12 -3.79
CA LYS A 171 6.83 -26.55 -3.58
C LYS A 171 6.19 -27.46 -4.64
N SER A 172 5.05 -27.06 -5.19
CA SER A 172 4.32 -27.82 -6.20
C SER A 172 3.31 -26.95 -6.96
N ARG A 173 2.88 -27.42 -8.13
CA ARG A 173 1.81 -26.76 -8.91
C ARG A 173 0.49 -26.71 -8.14
N ASN A 174 0.20 -27.71 -7.32
CA ASN A 174 -1.00 -27.71 -6.48
C ASN A 174 -0.94 -26.65 -5.39
N ALA A 175 0.25 -26.40 -4.80
CA ALA A 175 0.44 -25.29 -3.87
C ALA A 175 0.18 -23.94 -4.53
N VAL A 176 0.65 -23.74 -5.76
CA VAL A 176 0.37 -22.54 -6.56
C VAL A 176 -1.13 -22.36 -6.79
N LYS A 177 -1.83 -23.41 -7.24
CA LYS A 177 -3.28 -23.36 -7.49
C LYS A 177 -4.07 -23.02 -6.22
N LYS A 178 -3.78 -23.71 -5.12
CA LYS A 178 -4.46 -23.49 -3.85
C LYS A 178 -4.17 -22.09 -3.30
N GLY A 179 -2.91 -21.65 -3.34
CA GLY A 179 -2.52 -20.30 -2.91
C GLY A 179 -3.24 -19.21 -3.69
N ASN A 180 -3.32 -19.34 -5.03
CA ASN A 180 -4.05 -18.37 -5.86
C ASN A 180 -5.55 -18.38 -5.59
N LEU A 181 -6.18 -19.56 -5.47
CA LEU A 181 -7.61 -19.65 -5.22
C LEU A 181 -8.00 -18.99 -3.88
N TRP A 182 -7.25 -19.25 -2.82
CA TRP A 182 -7.54 -18.67 -1.50
C TRP A 182 -7.11 -17.21 -1.42
N GLY A 183 -5.97 -16.84 -2.00
CA GLY A 183 -5.39 -15.50 -1.89
C GLY A 183 -5.98 -14.46 -2.86
N LEU A 184 -6.47 -14.87 -4.03
CA LEU A 184 -7.07 -13.97 -5.01
C LEU A 184 -8.59 -13.90 -4.83
N PRO A 185 -9.43 -14.81 -5.37
CA PRO A 185 -10.88 -14.60 -5.33
C PRO A 185 -11.44 -14.62 -3.91
N VAL A 186 -11.08 -15.62 -3.07
CA VAL A 186 -11.68 -15.74 -1.73
C VAL A 186 -11.28 -14.57 -0.83
N ASN A 187 -9.98 -14.33 -0.71
CA ASN A 187 -9.47 -13.27 0.16
C ASN A 187 -9.87 -11.87 -0.35
N LEU A 188 -9.83 -11.60 -1.67
CA LEU A 188 -10.24 -10.28 -2.19
C LEU A 188 -11.72 -10.01 -1.97
N ILE A 189 -12.60 -10.99 -2.18
CA ILE A 189 -14.05 -10.82 -1.94
C ILE A 189 -14.30 -10.57 -0.45
N ALA A 190 -13.72 -11.40 0.42
CA ALA A 190 -13.88 -11.26 1.85
C ALA A 190 -13.35 -9.91 2.35
N PHE A 191 -12.15 -9.51 1.91
CA PHE A 191 -11.54 -8.25 2.34
C PHE A 191 -12.30 -7.03 1.79
N SER A 192 -12.81 -7.11 0.55
CA SER A 192 -13.66 -6.06 -0.03
C SER A 192 -14.96 -5.88 0.75
N LEU A 193 -15.58 -6.98 1.18
CA LEU A 193 -16.77 -6.92 2.05
C LEU A 193 -16.45 -6.23 3.37
N VAL A 194 -15.38 -6.66 4.04
CA VAL A 194 -14.98 -6.06 5.33
C VAL A 194 -14.60 -4.59 5.16
N ALA A 195 -13.84 -4.23 4.13
CA ALA A 195 -13.48 -2.84 3.84
C ALA A 195 -14.72 -1.98 3.57
N GLY A 196 -15.67 -2.45 2.76
CA GLY A 196 -16.91 -1.74 2.47
C GLY A 196 -17.77 -1.53 3.72
N VAL A 197 -17.97 -2.58 4.52
CA VAL A 197 -18.70 -2.50 5.80
C VAL A 197 -18.01 -1.55 6.78
N THR A 198 -16.68 -1.61 6.85
CA THR A 198 -15.87 -0.72 7.72
C THR A 198 -16.01 0.73 7.30
N THR A 199 -15.98 1.01 5.99
CA THR A 199 -16.16 2.36 5.43
C THR A 199 -17.55 2.91 5.74
N ILE A 200 -18.59 2.10 5.55
CA ILE A 200 -19.98 2.47 5.88
C ILE A 200 -20.13 2.77 7.37
N ALA A 201 -19.59 1.90 8.24
CA ALA A 201 -19.66 2.08 9.68
C ALA A 201 -18.86 3.31 10.13
N ALA A 202 -17.66 3.53 9.56
CA ALA A 202 -16.86 4.72 9.82
C ALA A 202 -17.62 6.00 9.43
N PHE A 203 -18.27 6.03 8.26
CA PHE A 203 -19.08 7.17 7.84
C PHE A 203 -20.23 7.46 8.81
N LYS A 204 -20.94 6.44 9.30
CA LYS A 204 -22.01 6.63 10.29
C LYS A 204 -21.51 7.15 11.64
N VAL A 205 -20.26 6.83 12.00
CA VAL A 205 -19.65 7.24 13.28
C VAL A 205 -19.04 8.64 13.18
N TYR A 206 -18.37 8.96 12.08
CA TYR A 206 -17.53 10.16 11.94
C TYR A 206 -18.12 11.21 11.00
N GLY A 207 -19.12 10.88 10.19
CA GLY A 207 -19.69 11.79 9.18
C GLY A 207 -18.82 12.01 7.95
N GLU A 208 -17.60 11.47 7.92
CA GLU A 208 -16.66 11.60 6.81
C GLU A 208 -16.41 10.25 6.10
N VAL A 209 -16.23 10.31 4.78
CA VAL A 209 -15.87 9.13 3.97
C VAL A 209 -14.37 8.86 4.08
N LEU A 210 -14.02 8.00 5.03
CA LEU A 210 -12.66 7.51 5.26
C LEU A 210 -12.46 6.17 4.56
N LEU A 211 -11.56 6.13 3.58
CA LEU A 211 -11.32 4.95 2.73
C LEU A 211 -10.21 4.02 3.25
N HIS A 212 -9.34 4.54 4.11
CA HIS A 212 -8.13 3.86 4.54
C HIS A 212 -8.13 3.53 6.04
N PRO A 213 -7.84 2.27 6.45
CA PRO A 213 -7.85 1.86 7.86
C PRO A 213 -6.95 2.69 8.78
N GLU A 214 -5.80 3.15 8.29
CA GLU A 214 -4.88 4.01 9.02
C GLU A 214 -5.48 5.41 9.31
N GLN A 215 -6.29 5.95 8.40
CA GLN A 215 -7.01 7.22 8.61
C GLN A 215 -8.15 7.05 9.61
N ILE A 216 -8.89 5.93 9.48
CA ILE A 216 -9.97 5.58 10.41
C ILE A 216 -9.43 5.40 11.82
N SER A 217 -8.36 4.63 11.98
CA SER A 217 -7.74 4.40 13.29
C SER A 217 -7.10 5.66 13.88
N ALA A 218 -6.61 6.57 13.05
CA ALA A 218 -6.17 7.90 13.49
C ALA A 218 -7.34 8.77 13.98
N SER A 219 -8.58 8.50 13.58
CA SER A 219 -9.79 9.25 14.00
C SER A 219 -10.37 8.79 15.34
N PHE A 220 -9.71 7.85 16.03
CA PHE A 220 -10.17 7.37 17.33
C PHE A 220 -9.93 8.38 18.45
N ASP A 221 -10.86 8.44 19.41
CA ASP A 221 -10.80 9.36 20.54
C ASP A 221 -9.69 8.97 21.54
N SER A 222 -9.45 7.66 21.72
CA SER A 222 -8.47 7.15 22.68
C SER A 222 -7.05 7.17 22.10
N TRP A 223 -6.19 8.04 22.66
CA TRP A 223 -4.77 8.13 22.32
C TRP A 223 -4.04 6.77 22.35
N MET A 224 -4.31 5.92 23.35
CA MET A 224 -3.65 4.61 23.44
C MET A 224 -4.05 3.68 22.29
N VAL A 225 -5.32 3.72 21.87
CA VAL A 225 -5.79 2.89 20.74
C VAL A 225 -5.19 3.40 19.44
N VAL A 226 -5.15 4.72 19.26
CA VAL A 226 -4.53 5.38 18.11
C VAL A 226 -3.05 5.00 17.98
N LEU A 227 -2.29 5.06 19.08
CA LEU A 227 -0.85 4.75 19.12
C LEU A 227 -0.53 3.29 18.78
N ILE A 228 -1.48 2.37 18.93
CA ILE A 228 -1.31 0.95 18.59
C ILE A 228 -1.84 0.66 17.17
N ALA A 229 -3.04 1.15 16.86
CA ALA A 229 -3.74 0.77 15.63
C ALA A 229 -3.14 1.39 14.37
N ALA A 230 -2.87 2.70 14.38
CA ALA A 230 -2.38 3.38 13.19
C ALA A 230 -0.98 2.90 12.76
N PRO A 231 0.01 2.67 13.66
CA PRO A 231 1.28 2.06 13.27
C PRO A 231 1.12 0.63 12.77
N THR A 232 0.18 -0.13 13.33
CA THR A 232 -0.10 -1.49 12.88
C THR A 232 -0.58 -1.50 11.41
N PHE A 233 -1.52 -0.62 11.07
CA PHE A 233 -1.99 -0.49 9.68
C PHE A 233 -0.94 0.14 8.75
N ALA A 234 -0.14 1.09 9.23
CA ALA A 234 0.98 1.61 8.43
C ALA A 234 2.01 0.51 8.10
N VAL A 235 2.38 -0.32 9.09
CA VAL A 235 3.30 -1.46 8.88
C VAL A 235 2.66 -2.53 7.97
N ALA A 236 1.34 -2.72 8.04
CA ALA A 236 0.62 -3.58 7.13
C ALA A 236 0.77 -3.12 5.68
N THR A 237 0.55 -1.83 5.42
CA THR A 237 0.72 -1.23 4.09
C THR A 237 2.15 -1.36 3.59
N LEU A 238 3.15 -1.16 4.47
CA LEU A 238 4.55 -1.43 4.13
C LEU A 238 4.82 -2.89 3.77
N GLY A 239 4.18 -3.84 4.45
CA GLY A 239 4.33 -5.26 4.15
C GLY A 239 3.81 -5.61 2.77
N ILE A 240 2.67 -5.03 2.38
CA ILE A 240 2.12 -5.17 1.04
C ILE A 240 3.07 -4.55 0.01
N ASN A 241 3.55 -3.33 0.25
CA ASN A 241 4.50 -2.64 -0.63
C ASN A 241 5.81 -3.41 -0.83
N LEU A 242 6.35 -3.98 0.26
CA LEU A 242 7.56 -4.78 0.28
C LEU A 242 7.45 -5.95 -0.72
N VAL A 243 6.36 -6.71 -0.66
CA VAL A 243 6.17 -7.89 -1.50
C VAL A 243 5.76 -7.49 -2.93
N ALA A 244 4.83 -6.55 -3.07
CA ALA A 244 4.27 -6.19 -4.37
C ALA A 244 5.27 -5.45 -5.26
N ASN A 245 5.93 -4.43 -4.72
CA ASN A 245 6.73 -3.50 -5.53
C ASN A 245 8.22 -3.71 -5.29
N PHE A 246 8.65 -3.81 -4.03
CA PHE A 246 10.07 -3.74 -3.73
C PHE A 246 10.81 -5.05 -4.05
N VAL A 247 10.25 -6.20 -3.69
CA VAL A 247 10.78 -7.53 -4.08
C VAL A 247 10.83 -7.65 -5.59
N SER A 248 9.78 -7.20 -6.28
CA SER A 248 9.74 -7.19 -7.74
C SER A 248 10.87 -6.34 -8.32
N ALA A 249 11.03 -5.09 -7.86
CA ALA A 249 12.08 -4.20 -8.31
C ALA A 249 13.48 -4.82 -8.10
N ALA A 250 13.71 -5.41 -6.94
CA ALA A 250 14.97 -6.08 -6.64
C ALA A 250 15.24 -7.26 -7.59
N PHE A 251 14.22 -8.06 -7.92
CA PHE A 251 14.36 -9.13 -8.89
C PHE A 251 14.57 -8.62 -10.31
N ASP A 252 13.78 -7.65 -10.76
CA ASP A 252 13.90 -7.09 -12.09
C ASP A 252 15.29 -6.50 -12.32
N ILE A 253 15.81 -5.70 -11.39
CA ILE A 253 17.17 -5.13 -11.47
C ILE A 253 18.23 -6.24 -11.49
N SER A 254 18.09 -7.26 -10.62
CA SER A 254 19.03 -8.39 -10.61
C SER A 254 19.00 -9.19 -11.91
N ASN A 255 17.85 -9.26 -12.59
CA ASN A 255 17.66 -9.98 -13.84
C ASN A 255 18.21 -9.22 -15.06
N VAL A 256 18.41 -7.90 -14.99
CA VAL A 256 19.06 -7.12 -16.06
C VAL A 256 20.55 -7.49 -16.17
N PHE A 257 21.26 -7.57 -15.04
CA PHE A 257 22.68 -7.92 -14.99
C PHE A 257 22.99 -9.02 -13.95
N PRO A 258 22.53 -10.26 -14.18
CA PRO A 258 22.56 -11.34 -13.17
C PRO A 258 23.96 -11.79 -12.75
N ARG A 259 24.99 -11.53 -13.57
CA ARG A 259 26.39 -11.82 -13.22
C ARG A 259 26.97 -10.85 -12.19
N HIS A 260 26.42 -9.65 -12.08
CA HIS A 260 27.00 -8.57 -11.26
C HIS A 260 26.09 -8.14 -10.10
N ILE A 261 24.78 -8.26 -10.29
CA ILE A 261 23.76 -7.79 -9.35
C ILE A 261 23.04 -8.99 -8.74
N SER A 262 23.30 -9.25 -7.46
CA SER A 262 22.51 -10.19 -6.66
C SER A 262 21.18 -9.55 -6.23
N PHE A 263 20.24 -10.35 -5.75
CA PHE A 263 18.96 -9.86 -5.21
C PHE A 263 19.14 -8.73 -4.17
N GLY A 264 20.05 -8.90 -3.20
CA GLY A 264 20.33 -7.86 -2.19
C GLY A 264 20.91 -6.57 -2.80
N LYS A 265 21.82 -6.69 -3.77
CA LYS A 265 22.34 -5.52 -4.52
C LYS A 265 21.23 -4.83 -5.33
N GLY A 266 20.35 -5.61 -5.96
CA GLY A 266 19.16 -5.10 -6.65
C GLY A 266 18.24 -4.31 -5.70
N GLY A 267 18.06 -4.80 -4.48
CA GLY A 267 17.34 -4.10 -3.42
C GLY A 267 17.95 -2.74 -3.06
N TYR A 268 19.28 -2.64 -2.94
CA TYR A 268 19.92 -1.33 -2.71
C TYR A 268 19.71 -0.36 -3.87
N ILE A 269 19.86 -0.83 -5.11
CA ILE A 269 19.67 0.01 -6.29
C ILE A 269 18.21 0.49 -6.37
N ALA A 270 17.24 -0.39 -6.18
CA ALA A 270 15.82 -0.03 -6.14
C ALA A 270 15.53 0.99 -5.04
N ALA A 271 16.11 0.81 -3.85
CA ALA A 271 15.92 1.71 -2.73
C ALA A 271 16.48 3.11 -3.00
N ILE A 272 17.64 3.20 -3.65
CA ILE A 272 18.25 4.47 -4.06
C ILE A 272 17.41 5.16 -5.14
N ILE A 273 16.97 4.42 -6.16
CA ILE A 273 16.12 4.98 -7.24
C ILE A 273 14.83 5.54 -6.65
N ALA A 274 14.16 4.81 -5.75
CA ALA A 274 12.95 5.30 -5.11
C ALA A 274 13.19 6.54 -4.24
N LEU A 275 14.32 6.61 -3.53
CA LEU A 275 14.71 7.82 -2.79
C LEU A 275 14.98 9.01 -3.72
N MET A 276 15.51 8.78 -4.92
CA MET A 276 15.71 9.83 -5.92
C MET A 276 14.40 10.30 -6.56
N LEU A 277 13.46 9.37 -6.81
CA LEU A 277 12.14 9.70 -7.37
C LEU A 277 11.24 10.41 -6.35
N TYR A 278 11.35 10.03 -5.08
CA TYR A 278 10.58 10.58 -3.96
C TYR A 278 11.55 11.03 -2.85
N PRO A 279 12.29 12.15 -3.05
CA PRO A 279 13.29 12.61 -2.08
C PRO A 279 12.60 13.03 -0.78
N PHE A 280 12.73 12.17 0.23
CA PHE A 280 12.23 12.40 1.60
C PHE A 280 10.72 12.69 1.71
N ALA A 281 9.92 12.24 0.73
CA ALA A 281 8.55 12.71 0.50
C ALA A 281 7.69 12.62 1.76
N PRO A 282 7.30 13.76 2.32
CA PRO A 282 6.11 14.52 1.91
C PRO A 282 6.24 16.07 1.92
N SER A 283 5.84 16.76 0.84
CA SER A 283 4.91 17.91 0.91
C SER A 283 4.36 18.33 -0.47
N SER A 284 3.13 18.89 -0.47
CA SER A 284 2.84 20.16 -1.16
C SER A 284 2.07 21.13 -0.24
N ALA A 285 1.27 20.59 0.66
CA ALA A 285 0.94 21.13 1.99
C ALA A 285 0.95 19.90 2.93
N SER A 286 1.51 19.99 4.12
CA SER A 286 1.84 18.85 5.01
C SER A 286 0.62 18.13 5.61
N ILE A 287 -0.27 17.56 4.77
CA ILE A 287 -1.66 17.14 5.09
C ILE A 287 -2.53 18.41 5.14
N GLU A 288 -3.44 18.62 4.18
CA GLU A 288 -4.42 19.72 4.23
C GLU A 288 -5.13 19.68 5.60
N PRO A 289 -4.91 20.68 6.45
CA PRO A 289 -5.20 20.56 7.87
C PRO A 289 -6.69 20.74 8.04
N VAL A 290 -7.50 19.69 8.19
CA VAL A 290 -8.87 19.88 8.68
C VAL A 290 -9.65 20.89 7.79
N SER A 291 -9.32 21.02 6.50
CA SER A 291 -9.81 22.11 5.65
C SER A 291 -10.88 21.58 4.69
N MET A 292 -12.10 21.32 5.14
CA MET A 292 -12.87 22.26 5.95
C MET A 292 -13.80 21.50 6.89
N LEU A 293 -13.67 21.73 8.21
CA LEU A 293 -14.66 21.41 9.24
C LEU A 293 -15.09 19.93 9.35
#